data_AF-A0A131Y6J8-F1
#
_entry.id   AF-A0A131Y6J8-F1
#
_cell.length_a   1.000
_cell.length_b   1.000
_cell.length_c   1.000
_cell.angle_alpha   90.00
_cell.angle_beta   90.00
_cell.angle_gamma   90.00
#
_symmetry.space_group_name_H-M   'P 1'
#
loop_
_entity.id
_entity.type
_entity.pdbx_description
1 polymer ?
#
loop_
_entity_poly.entity_id
_entity_poly.type
_entity_poly.pdbx_seq_one_letter_code
_entity_poly.pdbx_strand_id
1 'polypeptide(L)'
;HCFIFCTDAYLFWDVLQRTLKKGLNINAYTVRFLPLKLNDSFPYDLFTLMGLHSLWKTRMIDRNADPPRSTKSNFIETVTHVRNVFNYLDERPEWYALFDRCIHLPDF
;
A
#
# COMPACT_ATOMS: atom_id res chain seq x y z
N HIS A 1 -3.71 12.90 10.26
CA HIS A 1 -3.68 13.99 9.26
C HIS A 1 -2.60 13.75 8.19
N CYS A 2 -1.33 13.54 8.57
CA CYS A 2 -0.24 13.37 7.61
C CYS A 2 -0.43 12.17 6.65
N PHE A 3 -0.91 11.00 7.09
CA PHE A 3 -1.13 9.82 6.23
C PHE A 3 -2.22 9.97 5.15
N ILE A 4 -2.96 11.08 5.15
CA ILE A 4 -4.11 11.29 4.27
C ILE A 4 -3.93 12.59 3.48
N PHE A 5 -3.53 13.67 4.16
CA PHE A 5 -3.63 15.03 3.62
C PHE A 5 -2.30 15.67 3.24
N CYS A 6 -1.15 15.01 3.43
CA CYS A 6 0.09 15.56 2.86
C CYS A 6 0.16 15.24 1.36
N THR A 7 0.84 16.09 0.58
CA THR A 7 0.96 15.95 -0.88
C THR A 7 1.44 14.56 -1.30
N ASP A 8 2.52 14.06 -0.70
CA ASP A 8 3.05 12.71 -0.96
C ASP A 8 2.01 11.60 -0.71
N ALA A 9 1.26 11.67 0.40
CA ALA A 9 0.24 10.69 0.72
C ALA A 9 -0.94 10.76 -0.25
N TYR A 10 -1.42 11.97 -0.55
CA TYR A 10 -2.52 12.18 -1.49
C TYR A 10 -2.19 11.61 -2.87
N LEU A 11 -1.02 11.95 -3.41
CA LEU A 11 -0.55 11.46 -4.71
C LEU A 11 -0.35 9.94 -4.71
N PHE A 12 0.27 9.40 -3.66
CA PHE A 12 0.45 7.95 -3.51
C PHE A 12 -0.89 7.20 -3.51
N TRP A 13 -1.87 7.65 -2.71
CA TRP A 13 -3.17 6.98 -2.63
C TRP A 13 -3.93 7.04 -3.94
N ASP A 14 -3.85 8.14 -4.68
CA ASP A 14 -4.46 8.26 -6.01
C ASP A 14 -3.85 7.26 -7.00
N VAL A 15 -2.53 7.22 -7.09
CA VAL A 15 -1.81 6.30 -7.99
C VAL A 15 -2.07 4.85 -7.63
N LEU A 16 -2.08 4.52 -6.34
CA LEU A 16 -2.37 3.17 -5.88
C LEU A 16 -3.79 2.72 -6.26
N GLN A 17 -4.80 3.57 -6.03
CA GLN A 17 -6.19 3.28 -6.41
C GLN A 17 -6.34 3.05 -7.92
N ARG A 18 -5.71 3.89 -8.74
CA ARG A 18 -5.68 3.72 -10.20
C ARG A 18 -4.98 2.42 -10.63
N THR A 19 -3.88 2.09 -9.97
CA THR A 19 -3.10 0.86 -10.23
C THR A 19 -3.91 -0.41 -9.91
N LEU A 20 -4.64 -0.39 -8.79
CA LEU A 20 -5.50 -1.49 -8.36
C LEU A 20 -6.81 -1.55 -9.16
N LYS A 21 -7.22 -0.45 -9.80
CA LYS A 21 -8.57 -0.26 -10.36
C LYS A 21 -9.66 -0.51 -9.29
N LYS A 22 -9.39 -0.08 -8.06
CA LYS A 22 -10.26 -0.23 -6.89
C LYS A 22 -10.30 1.08 -6.11
N GLY A 23 -11.49 1.48 -5.66
CA GLY A 23 -11.65 2.64 -4.79
C GLY A 23 -11.26 2.28 -3.36
N LEU A 24 -10.12 2.80 -2.89
CA LEU A 24 -9.71 2.70 -1.49
C LEU A 24 -10.35 3.86 -0.74
N ASN A 25 -11.26 3.58 0.18
CA ASN A 25 -11.86 4.63 1.01
C ASN A 25 -10.83 5.06 2.06
N ILE A 26 -9.99 6.07 1.78
CA ILE A 26 -8.97 6.56 2.70
C ILE A 26 -9.50 7.77 3.46
N ASN A 27 -9.82 7.58 4.74
CA ASN A 27 -10.22 8.64 5.66
C ASN A 27 -9.75 8.30 7.08
N ALA A 28 -9.94 9.23 8.03
CA ALA A 28 -9.43 9.05 9.39
C ALA A 28 -10.01 7.80 10.08
N TYR A 29 -11.26 7.44 9.78
CA TYR A 29 -11.90 6.25 10.32
C TYR A 29 -11.32 4.98 9.68
N THR A 30 -11.24 4.91 8.36
CA THR A 30 -10.78 3.71 7.66
C THR A 30 -9.31 3.42 7.88
N VAL A 31 -8.47 4.44 8.02
CA VAL A 31 -7.06 4.28 8.42
C VAL A 31 -6.93 3.74 9.84
N ARG A 32 -7.81 4.15 10.76
CA ARG A 32 -7.77 3.74 12.17
C ARG A 32 -8.30 2.33 12.38
N PHE A 33 -9.39 1.99 11.71
CA PHE A 33 -10.16 0.79 11.99
C PHE A 33 -10.06 -0.28 10.91
N LEU A 34 -9.50 0.04 9.73
CA LEU A 34 -9.37 -0.87 8.58
C LEU A 34 -10.62 -1.72 8.41
N PRO A 35 -11.75 -1.11 8.00
CA PRO A 35 -13.02 -1.78 8.05
C PRO A 35 -12.99 -3.01 7.13
N LEU A 36 -12.87 -4.16 7.77
CA LEU A 36 -12.91 -5.47 7.16
C LEU A 36 -14.28 -5.62 6.50
N LYS A 37 -14.33 -5.47 5.18
CA LYS A 37 -15.50 -5.89 4.41
C LYS A 37 -15.50 -7.42 4.40
N LEU A 38 -16.12 -8.03 5.40
CA LEU A 38 -16.14 -9.49 5.63
C LEU A 38 -16.57 -10.33 4.42
N ASN A 39 -17.31 -9.76 3.46
CA ASN A 39 -17.83 -10.47 2.29
C ASN A 39 -17.26 -9.98 0.94
N ASP A 40 -16.15 -9.21 0.96
CA ASP A 40 -15.50 -8.79 -0.28
C ASP A 40 -14.36 -9.76 -0.63
N SER A 41 -14.28 -10.20 -1.87
CA SER A 41 -13.21 -11.10 -2.33
C SER A 41 -11.87 -10.37 -2.48
N PHE A 42 -11.88 -9.04 -2.49
CA PHE A 42 -10.68 -8.21 -2.60
C PHE A 42 -10.15 -7.76 -1.23
N PRO A 43 -8.86 -7.94 -0.92
CA PRO A 43 -8.29 -7.66 0.39
C PRO A 43 -7.93 -6.17 0.52
N TYR A 44 -8.93 -5.30 0.67
CA TYR A 44 -8.73 -3.85 0.84
C TYR A 44 -7.75 -3.53 1.97
N ASP A 45 -7.85 -4.25 3.08
CA ASP A 45 -7.05 -3.99 4.26
C ASP A 45 -5.57 -4.30 4.02
N LEU A 46 -5.26 -5.35 3.26
CA LEU A 46 -3.88 -5.69 2.92
C LEU A 46 -3.22 -4.58 2.11
N PHE A 47 -3.85 -4.12 1.04
CA PHE A 47 -3.29 -3.05 0.21
C PHE A 47 -3.23 -1.71 0.94
N THR A 48 -4.24 -1.41 1.77
CA THR A 48 -4.25 -0.20 2.61
C THR A 48 -3.13 -0.25 3.65
N LEU A 49 -2.93 -1.39 4.32
CA LEU A 49 -1.86 -1.58 5.30
C LEU A 49 -0.47 -1.44 4.68
N MET A 50 -0.22 -2.05 3.53
CA MET A 50 1.06 -1.88 2.82
C MET A 50 1.32 -0.42 2.46
N GLY A 51 0.30 0.31 2.01
CA GLY A 51 0.40 1.75 1.74
C GLY A 51 0.68 2.58 2.99
N LEU A 52 -0.05 2.32 4.07
CA LEU A 52 0.15 3.00 5.36
C LEU A 52 1.55 2.74 5.93
N HIS A 53 2.01 1.49 5.87
CA HIS A 53 3.34 1.11 6.30
C HIS A 53 4.43 1.83 5.50
N SER A 54 4.23 1.99 4.19
CA SER A 54 5.19 2.66 3.31
C SER A 54 5.28 4.16 3.61
N LEU A 55 4.14 4.82 3.79
CA LEU A 55 4.08 6.22 4.21
C LEU A 55 4.69 6.43 5.60
N TRP A 56 4.48 5.48 6.51
CA TRP A 56 5.07 5.52 7.84
C TRP A 56 6.59 5.41 7.73
N LYS A 57 7.11 4.37 7.05
CA LYS A 57 8.55 4.18 6.84
C LYS A 57 9.22 5.45 6.29
N THR A 58 8.66 6.06 5.24
CA THR A 58 9.23 7.28 4.65
C THR A 58 9.37 8.42 5.66
N ARG A 59 8.40 8.59 6.57
CA ARG A 59 8.46 9.65 7.59
C ARG A 59 9.38 9.32 8.76
N MET A 60 9.63 8.04 9.01
CA MET A 60 10.55 7.64 10.06
C MET A 60 12.01 7.80 9.66
N ILE A 61 12.31 8.04 8.38
CA ILE A 61 13.67 8.21 7.86
C ILE A 61 14.44 9.28 8.64
N ASP A 62 13.88 10.48 8.76
CA ASP A 62 14.52 11.59 9.47
C ASP A 62 14.76 11.26 10.95
N ARG A 63 13.80 10.56 11.57
CA ARG A 63 13.91 10.15 12.98
C ARG A 63 14.98 9.07 13.19
N ASN A 64 15.11 8.15 12.24
CA ASN A 64 16.00 7.00 12.34
C ASN A 64 17.39 7.25 11.73
N ALA A 65 17.60 8.41 11.08
CA ALA A 65 18.78 8.72 10.29
C ALA A 65 19.05 7.68 9.16
N ASP A 66 17.97 7.14 8.59
CA ASP A 66 18.05 6.21 7.46
C ASP A 66 18.40 6.96 6.15
N PRO A 67 18.93 6.28 5.12
CA PRO A 67 19.10 6.87 3.79
C PRO A 67 17.77 7.37 3.20
N PRO A 68 17.76 8.48 2.42
CA PRO A 68 16.55 8.99 1.80
C PRO A 68 15.91 7.95 0.88
N ARG A 69 14.62 7.68 1.09
CA ARG A 69 13.82 6.75 0.30
C ARG A 69 12.43 7.32 0.06
N SER A 70 11.92 7.14 -1.17
CA SER A 70 10.56 7.56 -1.51
C SER A 70 9.52 6.57 -0.98
N THR A 71 8.30 7.07 -0.75
CA THR A 71 7.13 6.22 -0.42
C THR A 71 6.93 5.12 -1.45
N LYS A 72 7.10 5.42 -2.75
CA LYS A 72 7.10 4.42 -3.83
C LYS A 72 8.13 3.31 -3.59
N SER A 73 9.39 3.67 -3.29
CA SER A 73 10.44 2.66 -3.10
C SER A 73 10.18 1.77 -1.88
N ASN A 74 9.66 2.34 -0.77
CA ASN A 74 9.26 1.59 0.42
C ASN A 74 8.07 0.67 0.14
N PHE A 75 7.13 1.13 -0.69
CA PHE A 75 5.97 0.36 -1.10
C PHE A 75 6.33 -0.82 -2.00
N ILE A 76 7.15 -0.61 -3.03
CA ILE A 76 7.60 -1.69 -3.93
C ILE A 76 8.35 -2.77 -3.14
N GLU A 77 9.21 -2.39 -2.20
CA GLU A 77 9.90 -3.32 -1.32
C GLU A 77 8.90 -4.13 -0.47
N THR A 78 7.95 -3.46 0.18
CA THR A 78 6.92 -4.10 1.01
C THR A 78 6.08 -5.08 0.18
N VAL A 79 5.59 -4.64 -0.98
CA VAL A 79 4.79 -5.46 -1.90
C VAL A 79 5.57 -6.66 -2.39
N THR A 80 6.85 -6.47 -2.76
CA THR A 80 7.71 -7.57 -3.21
C THR A 80 7.86 -8.62 -2.12
N HIS A 81 8.08 -8.19 -0.87
CA HIS A 81 8.18 -9.10 0.26
C HIS A 81 6.88 -9.88 0.47
N VAL A 82 5.74 -9.20 0.50
CA VAL A 82 4.42 -9.86 0.64
C VAL A 82 4.16 -10.81 -0.52
N ARG A 83 4.39 -10.39 -1.77
CA ARG A 83 4.25 -11.26 -2.95
C ARG A 83 5.10 -12.53 -2.82
N ASN A 84 6.33 -12.42 -2.34
CA ASN A 84 7.21 -13.57 -2.13
C ASN A 84 6.64 -14.54 -1.10
N VAL A 85 5.93 -14.08 -0.06
CA VAL A 85 5.22 -14.97 0.87
C VAL A 85 4.10 -15.73 0.13
N PHE A 86 3.32 -15.03 -0.70
CA PHE A 86 2.25 -15.66 -1.48
C PHE A 86 2.75 -16.61 -2.58
N ASN A 87 4.02 -16.51 -3.01
CA ASN A 87 4.61 -17.43 -3.97
C ASN A 87 4.71 -18.87 -3.47
N TYR A 88 4.72 -19.07 -2.16
CA TYR A 88 4.78 -20.38 -1.53
C TYR A 88 3.41 -21.05 -1.36
N LEU A 89 2.31 -20.38 -1.75
CA LEU A 89 0.99 -20.98 -1.74
C LEU A 89 0.78 -21.80 -3.02
N ASP A 90 0.23 -23.01 -2.87
CA ASP A 90 -0.11 -23.90 -3.98
C ASP A 90 -1.16 -23.26 -4.91
N GLU A 91 -2.16 -22.60 -4.33
CA GLU A 91 -3.18 -21.84 -5.04
C GLU A 91 -3.11 -20.36 -4.66
N ARG A 92 -3.03 -19.49 -5.67
CA ARG A 92 -2.93 -18.05 -5.48
C ARG A 92 -4.29 -17.39 -5.61
N PRO A 93 -4.59 -16.37 -4.79
CA PRO A 93 -5.86 -15.67 -4.88
C PRO A 93 -5.99 -14.91 -6.21
N GLU A 94 -7.22 -14.72 -6.69
CA GLU A 94 -7.50 -14.05 -7.99
C GLU A 94 -6.86 -12.66 -8.11
N TRP A 95 -6.77 -11.94 -7.00
CA TRP A 95 -6.21 -10.60 -6.92
C TRP A 95 -4.67 -10.59 -6.85
N TYR A 96 -4.00 -11.75 -6.81
CA TYR A 96 -2.53 -11.87 -6.71
C TYR A 96 -1.80 -11.06 -7.80
N ALA A 97 -2.31 -11.06 -9.04
CA ALA A 97 -1.72 -10.34 -10.16
C ALA A 97 -1.62 -8.81 -9.92
N LEU A 98 -2.34 -8.28 -8.93
CA LEU A 98 -2.24 -6.88 -8.53
C LEU A 98 -0.92 -6.57 -7.81
N PHE A 99 -0.25 -7.55 -7.20
CA PHE A 99 1.10 -7.35 -6.68
C PHE A 99 2.07 -6.98 -7.80
N ASP A 100 1.97 -7.62 -8.96
CA ASP A 100 2.84 -7.28 -10.10
C ASP A 100 2.56 -5.87 -10.62
N ARG A 101 1.32 -5.41 -10.60
CA ARG A 101 0.99 -4.02 -10.93
C ARG A 101 1.56 -3.05 -9.89
N CYS A 102 1.48 -3.39 -8.61
CA CYS A 102 2.03 -2.59 -7.53
C CYS A 102 3.57 -2.52 -7.52
N ILE A 103 4.26 -3.54 -8.03
CA ILE A 103 5.73 -3.51 -8.20
C ILE A 103 6.13 -2.51 -9.28
N HIS A 104 5.31 -2.36 -10.32
CA HIS A 104 5.49 -1.38 -11.39
C HIS A 104 4.72 -0.08 -11.14
N LEU A 105 4.57 0.32 -9.86
CA LEU A 105 3.80 1.51 -9.49
C LEU A 105 4.31 2.75 -10.26
N PRO A 106 3.43 3.52 -10.92
CA PRO A 106 3.80 4.76 -11.59
C PRO A 106 4.49 5.76 -10.64
N ASP A 107 5.26 6.68 -11.21
CA ASP A 107 5.80 7.83 -10.45
C ASP A 107 4.72 8.86 -10.11
N PHE A 108 4.99 9.64 -9.07
CA PHE A 108 4.12 10.68 -8.54
C PHE A 108 4.91 11.70 -7.71
#